data_AF-A0A8T9Q4G1-F1
#
_entry.id   AF-A0A8T9Q4G1-F1
#
_cell.length_a   1.000
_cell.length_b   1.000
_cell.length_c   1.000
_cell.angle_alpha   90.00
_cell.angle_beta   90.00
_cell.angle_gamma   90.00
#
_symmetry.space_group_name_H-M   'P 1'
#
loop_
_entity.id
_entity.type
_entity.pdbx_description
1 polymer ?
#
loop_
_entity_poly.entity_id
_entity_poly.type
_entity_poly.pdbx_seq_one_letter_code
_entity_poly.pdbx_strand_id
1 'polypeptide(L)'
;MNHIYKGTLLFLACLASNVLPARAQAQKEVSNWYFGNQAGVSFAAPTPVATTGAGMTSYEGSACISDAAGQVLMYSNGEQIWDASHQVMPNGNSLGDIIRLRRPL
;
A
#
# COMPACT_ATOMS: atom_id res chain seq x y z
N MET A 1 2.36 -30.20 47.87
CA MET A 1 1.72 -30.78 46.65
C MET A 1 0.96 -29.74 45.84
N ASN A 2 0.07 -28.93 46.41
CA ASN A 2 -0.78 -27.97 45.67
C ASN A 2 -0.05 -26.85 44.90
N HIS A 3 1.15 -26.44 45.32
CA HIS A 3 1.94 -25.40 44.64
C HIS A 3 2.60 -25.86 43.34
N ILE A 4 2.90 -27.16 43.22
CA ILE A 4 3.55 -27.75 42.04
C ILE A 4 2.56 -27.80 40.86
N TYR A 5 1.32 -28.23 41.10
CA TYR A 5 0.28 -28.28 40.07
C TYR A 5 -0.09 -26.89 39.53
N LYS A 6 -0.11 -25.85 40.38
CA LYS A 6 -0.33 -24.48 39.93
C LYS A 6 0.76 -24.00 38.96
N GLY A 7 2.03 -24.34 39.22
CA GLY A 7 3.14 -24.02 38.33
C GLY A 7 3.07 -24.78 37.01
N THR A 8 2.78 -26.08 37.06
CA THR A 8 2.63 -26.93 35.86
C THR A 8 1.42 -26.52 35.00
N LEU A 9 0.28 -26.17 35.62
CA LEU A 9 -0.90 -25.65 34.91
C LEU A 9 -0.63 -24.31 34.23
N LEU A 10 0.09 -23.40 34.90
CA LEU A 10 0.46 -22.11 34.32
C LEU A 10 1.41 -22.27 33.12
N PHE A 11 2.35 -23.21 33.21
CA PHE A 11 3.29 -23.52 32.14
C PHE A 11 2.59 -24.14 30.91
N LEU A 12 1.64 -25.06 31.12
CA LEU A 12 0.82 -25.66 30.06
C LEU A 12 -0.11 -24.62 29.39
N ALA A 13 -0.64 -23.66 30.14
CA ALA A 13 -1.45 -22.56 29.60
C ALA A 13 -0.63 -21.64 28.68
N CYS A 14 0.62 -21.31 29.06
CA CYS A 14 1.54 -20.55 28.21
C CYS A 14 1.96 -21.30 26.93
N LEU A 15 2.14 -22.62 27.00
CA LEU A 15 2.41 -23.44 25.83
C LEU A 15 1.22 -23.45 24.86
N ALA A 16 -0.02 -23.46 25.37
CA ALA A 16 -1.23 -23.41 24.56
C ALA A 16 -1.47 -22.04 23.89
N SER A 17 -1.04 -20.93 24.50
CA SER A 17 -1.20 -19.58 23.94
C SER A 17 -0.24 -19.26 22.78
N ASN A 18 0.86 -20.01 22.62
CA ASN A 18 1.84 -19.80 21.54
C ASN A 18 1.48 -20.55 20.24
N VAL A 19 0.37 -21.31 20.20
CA VAL A 19 0.01 -22.16 19.05
C VAL A 19 -1.04 -21.52 18.13
N LEU A 20 -1.51 -20.32 18.46
CA LEU A 20 -2.34 -19.55 17.53
C LEU A 20 -1.42 -18.74 16.62
N PRO A 21 -1.35 -19.03 15.30
CA PRO A 21 -0.64 -18.14 14.40
C PRO A 21 -1.31 -16.78 14.49
N ALA A 22 -0.61 -15.80 15.04
CA ALA A 22 -1.02 -14.41 14.96
C ALA A 22 -1.13 -14.09 13.47
N ARG A 23 -2.36 -13.88 12.98
CA ARG A 23 -2.57 -13.49 11.60
C ARG A 23 -1.95 -12.10 11.44
N ALA A 24 -0.82 -12.03 10.76
CA ALA A 24 -0.28 -10.77 10.32
C ALA A 24 -1.31 -10.13 9.37
N GLN A 25 -2.04 -9.12 9.83
CA GLN A 25 -2.80 -8.27 8.94
C GLN A 25 -1.81 -7.37 8.22
N ALA A 26 -1.60 -7.61 6.93
CA ALA A 26 -1.02 -6.59 6.07
C ALA A 26 -2.01 -5.41 5.99
N GLN A 27 -1.47 -4.19 6.07
CA GLN A 27 -2.24 -2.95 5.95
C GLN A 27 -2.69 -2.78 4.49
N LYS A 28 -3.91 -2.30 4.25
CA LYS A 28 -4.49 -2.16 2.90
C LYS A 28 -4.05 -0.88 2.18
N GLU A 29 -3.39 0.01 2.89
CA GLU A 29 -2.94 1.33 2.45
C GLU A 29 -2.01 1.25 1.22
N VAL A 30 -1.36 0.10 1.01
CA VAL A 30 -0.44 -0.16 -0.11
C VAL A 30 -0.92 -1.32 -1.00
N SER A 31 -2.22 -1.66 -0.95
CA SER A 31 -2.76 -2.76 -1.75
C SER A 31 -2.97 -2.41 -3.22
N ASN A 32 -2.96 -1.13 -3.61
CA ASN A 32 -3.14 -0.70 -4.99
C ASN A 32 -1.84 -0.10 -5.52
N TRP A 33 -1.37 -0.59 -6.66
CA TRP A 33 -0.13 -0.14 -7.29
C TRP A 33 -0.49 0.43 -8.66
N TYR A 34 -0.04 1.65 -8.94
CA TYR A 34 -0.09 2.25 -10.27
C TYR A 34 1.34 2.53 -10.70
N PHE A 35 1.70 2.22 -11.94
CA PHE A 35 3.09 2.33 -12.44
C PHE A 35 3.15 2.26 -13.97
N GLY A 36 4.33 2.50 -14.54
CA GLY A 36 4.61 2.28 -15.95
C GLY A 36 3.72 3.10 -16.87
N ASN A 37 3.26 2.53 -17.97
CA ASN A 37 2.36 3.17 -18.93
C ASN A 37 0.91 2.79 -18.61
N GLN A 38 0.22 3.66 -17.87
CA GLN A 38 -1.21 3.56 -17.55
C GLN A 38 -1.61 2.20 -16.95
N ALA A 39 -0.68 1.55 -16.25
CA ALA A 39 -0.88 0.25 -15.66
C ALA A 39 -1.20 0.35 -14.18
N GLY A 40 -1.93 -0.65 -13.67
CA GLY A 40 -2.05 -0.86 -12.25
C GLY A 40 -2.45 -2.28 -11.89
N VAL A 41 -2.21 -2.61 -10.62
CA VAL A 41 -2.48 -3.92 -10.02
C VAL A 41 -3.05 -3.70 -8.62
N SER A 42 -4.13 -4.40 -8.29
CA SER A 42 -4.70 -4.45 -6.95
C SER A 42 -4.43 -5.80 -6.29
N PHE A 43 -3.89 -5.74 -5.08
CA PHE A 43 -3.64 -6.85 -4.16
C PHE A 43 -4.71 -6.94 -3.05
N ALA A 44 -5.85 -6.25 -3.22
CA ALA A 44 -6.94 -6.25 -2.24
C ALA A 44 -7.63 -7.62 -2.07
N ALA A 45 -7.39 -8.55 -3.00
CA ALA A 45 -7.90 -9.91 -3.01
C ALA A 45 -6.76 -10.94 -3.03
N PRO A 46 -7.02 -12.23 -2.72
CA PRO A 46 -5.99 -13.28 -2.71
C PRO A 46 -5.24 -13.48 -4.03
N THR A 47 -5.86 -13.08 -5.14
CA THR A 47 -5.24 -13.07 -6.46
C THR A 47 -5.13 -11.63 -6.93
N PRO A 48 -3.93 -11.17 -7.35
CA PRO A 48 -3.77 -9.82 -7.87
C PRO A 48 -4.61 -9.60 -9.13
N VAL A 49 -5.28 -8.45 -9.20
CA VAL A 49 -6.16 -8.08 -10.33
C VAL A 49 -5.58 -6.86 -11.03
N ALA A 50 -5.44 -6.92 -12.35
CA ALA A 50 -5.04 -5.75 -13.14
C ALA A 50 -6.14 -4.68 -13.09
N THR A 51 -5.77 -3.44 -12.86
CA THR A 51 -6.68 -2.29 -12.88
C THR A 51 -6.49 -1.50 -14.18
N THR A 52 -7.58 -1.02 -14.75
CA THR A 52 -7.57 -0.19 -15.96
C THR A 52 -7.83 1.27 -15.63
N GLY A 53 -7.51 2.19 -16.55
CA GLY A 53 -7.88 3.61 -16.44
C GLY A 53 -6.97 4.47 -15.57
N ALA A 54 -5.81 3.96 -15.14
CA ALA A 54 -4.81 4.77 -14.47
C ALA A 54 -4.29 5.88 -15.41
N GLY A 55 -4.34 7.14 -14.98
CA GLY A 55 -3.92 8.28 -15.80
C GLY A 55 -2.41 8.48 -15.87
N MET A 56 -1.64 7.65 -15.16
CA MET A 56 -0.21 7.84 -14.97
C MET A 56 0.65 7.18 -16.05
N THR A 57 1.65 7.92 -16.54
CA THR A 57 2.83 7.35 -17.20
C THR A 57 4.09 7.68 -16.41
N SER A 58 4.93 6.69 -16.11
CA SER A 58 6.22 6.88 -15.43
C SER A 58 7.29 5.89 -15.89
N TYR A 59 8.53 6.38 -15.97
CA TYR A 59 9.72 5.57 -16.31
C TYR A 59 10.55 5.15 -15.11
N GLU A 60 10.53 5.92 -14.02
CA GLU A 60 11.54 5.84 -12.95
C GLU A 60 10.94 5.90 -11.54
N GLY A 61 9.77 6.53 -11.35
CA GLY A 61 9.17 6.73 -10.03
C GLY A 61 7.66 6.70 -10.03
N SER A 62 7.07 5.94 -9.10
CA SER A 62 5.62 5.93 -8.88
C SER A 62 5.33 5.85 -7.38
N ALA A 63 4.34 6.60 -6.92
CA ALA A 63 3.81 6.52 -5.57
C ALA A 63 2.30 6.32 -5.64
N CYS A 64 1.76 5.51 -4.73
CA CYS A 64 0.33 5.30 -4.55
C CYS A 64 0.05 5.14 -3.05
N ILE A 65 -1.06 5.71 -2.58
CA ILE A 65 -1.51 5.54 -1.21
C ILE A 65 -3.03 5.36 -1.18
N SER A 66 -3.47 4.44 -0.34
CA SER A 66 -4.87 4.14 -0.05
C SER A 66 -5.17 4.39 1.43
N ASP A 67 -6.43 4.49 1.79
CA ASP A 67 -6.87 4.50 3.19
C ASP A 67 -6.81 3.10 3.84
N ALA A 68 -7.20 3.02 5.11
CA ALA A 68 -7.22 1.77 5.87
C ALA A 68 -8.23 0.73 5.32
N ALA A 69 -9.19 1.15 4.51
CA ALA A 69 -10.12 0.26 3.82
C ALA A 69 -9.54 -0.28 2.50
N GLY A 70 -8.42 0.27 2.02
CA GLY A 70 -7.79 -0.04 0.74
C GLY A 70 -8.34 0.79 -0.41
N GLN A 71 -9.05 1.88 -0.12
CA GLN A 71 -9.55 2.80 -1.14
C GLN A 71 -8.47 3.81 -1.51
N VAL A 72 -8.16 3.92 -2.80
CA VAL A 72 -7.13 4.83 -3.30
C VAL A 72 -7.48 6.27 -2.90
N LEU A 73 -6.49 6.98 -2.36
CA LEU A 73 -6.60 8.40 -2.05
C LEU A 73 -5.93 9.22 -3.15
N MET A 74 -4.68 8.87 -3.47
CA MET A 74 -3.92 9.51 -4.54
C MET A 74 -2.76 8.63 -5.05
N TYR A 75 -2.29 8.94 -6.25
CA TYR A 75 -1.07 8.37 -6.82
C TYR A 75 -0.33 9.41 -7.68
N SER A 76 0.96 9.20 -7.93
CA SER A 76 1.82 10.20 -8.60
C SER A 76 3.01 9.56 -9.32
N ASN A 77 3.44 10.21 -10.40
CA ASN A 77 4.71 9.95 -11.10
C ASN A 77 5.80 10.96 -10.72
N GLY A 78 5.58 11.81 -9.71
CA GLY A 78 6.47 12.89 -9.32
C GLY A 78 6.26 14.21 -10.08
N GLU A 79 5.47 14.22 -11.17
CA GLU A 79 5.13 15.43 -11.92
C GLU A 79 3.66 15.81 -11.71
N GLN A 80 2.79 14.80 -11.74
CA GLN A 80 1.37 14.94 -11.53
C GLN A 80 0.88 14.07 -10.37
N ILE A 81 -0.19 14.48 -9.70
CA ILE A 81 -0.93 13.72 -8.69
C ILE A 81 -2.34 13.49 -9.21
N TRP A 82 -2.78 12.24 -9.18
CA TRP A 82 -4.14 11.82 -9.50
C TRP A 82 -4.89 11.40 -8.25
N ASP A 83 -6.20 11.61 -8.25
CA ASP A 83 -7.11 11.15 -7.21
C ASP A 83 -7.66 9.73 -7.48
N ALA A 84 -8.56 9.28 -6.60
CA ALA A 84 -9.26 8.01 -6.69
C ALA A 84 -10.09 7.82 -7.98
N SER A 85 -10.48 8.92 -8.64
CA SER A 85 -11.25 8.93 -9.89
C SER A 85 -10.35 8.96 -11.14
N HIS A 86 -9.04 8.78 -10.93
CA HIS A 86 -8.01 8.85 -11.95
C HIS A 86 -7.91 10.22 -12.65
N GLN A 87 -8.41 11.27 -12.01
CA GLN A 87 -8.29 12.64 -12.50
C GLN A 87 -7.13 13.34 -11.81
N VAL A 88 -6.46 14.24 -12.54
CA VAL A 88 -5.40 15.06 -11.95
C VAL A 88 -6.01 15.97 -10.89
N MET A 89 -5.45 15.95 -9.69
CA MET A 89 -5.92 16.77 -8.58
C MET A 89 -5.70 18.27 -8.86
N PRO A 90 -6.54 19.16 -8.29
CA PRO A 90 -6.27 20.59 -8.30
C PRO A 90 -4.86 20.90 -7.81
N ASN A 91 -4.11 21.71 -8.57
CA ASN A 91 -2.70 22.06 -8.34
C ASN A 91 -1.71 20.87 -8.36
N GLY A 92 -2.13 19.71 -8.84
CA GLY A 92 -1.33 18.50 -8.90
C GLY A 92 -0.72 18.23 -10.27
N ASN A 93 -0.42 19.22 -11.10
CA ASN A 93 0.00 19.01 -12.50
C ASN A 93 1.41 19.54 -12.87
N SER A 94 2.15 20.15 -11.94
CA SER A 94 3.44 20.80 -12.23
C SER A 94 4.45 20.68 -11.09
N LEU A 95 4.47 19.54 -10.40
CA LEU A 95 5.30 19.35 -9.20
C LEU A 95 6.79 19.13 -9.51
N GLY A 96 7.09 18.54 -10.67
CA GLY A 96 8.45 18.24 -11.12
C GLY A 96 9.08 19.32 -12.02
N ASP A 97 8.32 20.36 -12.37
CA ASP A 97 8.70 21.30 -13.44
C ASP A 97 9.90 22.19 -13.07
N ILE A 98 10.27 22.26 -11.79
CA ILE A 98 11.42 23.05 -11.33
C ILE A 98 12.77 22.46 -11.78
N ILE A 99 12.83 21.17 -12.11
CA ILE A 99 14.07 20.51 -12.56
C ILE A 99 14.21 20.54 -14.09
N ARG A 100 13.10 20.63 -14.84
CA ARG A 100 13.12 20.62 -16.32
C ARG A 100 13.44 22.00 -16.93
N LEU A 101 13.34 23.09 -16.17
CA LEU A 101 13.71 24.44 -16.62
C LEU A 101 15.21 24.78 -16.53
N ARG A 102 16.09 23.85 -16.11
CA ARG A 102 17.55 24.10 -15.94
C ARG A 102 18.49 23.21 -16.75
N ARG A 103 18.01 22.45 -17.73
CA ARG A 103 18.91 21.74 -18.66
C ARG A 103 18.74 22.28 -20.07
N PRO A 104 19.59 23.23 -20.50
CA PRO A 104 19.74 23.49 -21.93
C PRO A 104 20.31 22.21 -22.57
N LEU A 105 19.70 21.77 -23.66
CA LEU A 105 20.29 20.83 -24.61
C LEU A 105 21.55 21.44 -25.24
#